data_AF-A0A1G8H564-F1
#
_entry.id   AF-A0A1G8H564-F1
#
_cell.length_a   1.000
_cell.length_b   1.000
_cell.length_c   1.000
_cell.angle_alpha   90.00
_cell.angle_beta   90.00
_cell.angle_gamma   90.00
#
_symmetry.space_group_name_H-M   'P 1'
#
loop_
_entity.id
_entity.type
_entity.pdbx_description
1 polymer ?
#
loop_
_entity_poly.entity_id
_entity_poly.type
_entity_poly.pdbx_seq_one_letter_code
_entity_poly.pdbx_strand_id
1 'polypeptide(L)'
;MPAPTLKEKAYQEMKKLLLTGEIKPGDFLSERTLVDRLDMSRTPIRSALDRLELDGFIKQSPQQGIVVQELSINKAAEIYELRKALESFVVNKLSNMELTKQQRSIIEENLSLQKRYVEENDIPQFTLKDAEFHHQLITFGFFKLFTT
;
A
#
# COMPACT_ATOMS: atom_id res chain seq x y z
N MET A 1 5.74 16.60 -6.67
CA MET A 1 4.41 15.94 -6.77
C MET A 1 3.35 16.95 -6.34
N PRO A 2 2.19 17.04 -7.01
CA PRO A 2 1.11 17.93 -6.59
C PRO A 2 0.59 17.52 -5.20
N ALA A 3 0.06 18.48 -4.45
CA ALA A 3 -0.54 18.21 -3.14
C ALA A 3 -1.67 17.16 -3.27
N PRO A 4 -1.77 16.19 -2.35
CA PRO A 4 -2.80 15.15 -2.43
C PRO A 4 -4.20 15.78 -2.37
N THR A 5 -5.12 15.26 -3.18
CA THR A 5 -6.52 15.69 -3.15
C THR A 5 -7.13 15.39 -1.78
N LEU A 6 -8.20 16.09 -1.40
CA LEU A 6 -8.92 15.80 -0.14
C LEU A 6 -9.42 14.35 -0.08
N LYS A 7 -9.77 13.75 -1.23
CA LYS A 7 -10.17 12.34 -1.33
C LYS A 7 -8.99 11.40 -1.01
N GLU A 8 -7.82 11.70 -1.57
CA GLU A 8 -6.61 10.92 -1.31
C GLU A 8 -6.19 11.05 0.15
N LYS A 9 -6.23 12.28 0.69
CA LYS A 9 -5.93 12.52 2.11
C LYS A 9 -6.86 11.74 3.03
N ALA A 10 -8.17 11.77 2.79
CA ALA A 10 -9.14 11.00 3.57
C ALA A 10 -8.83 9.49 3.54
N TYR A 11 -8.55 8.94 2.35
CA TYR A 11 -8.19 7.53 2.19
C TYR A 11 -6.92 7.17 2.98
N GLN A 12 -5.85 7.97 2.86
CA GLN A 12 -4.58 7.68 3.54
C GLN A 12 -4.71 7.77 5.07
N GLU A 13 -5.42 8.78 5.59
CA GLU A 13 -5.65 8.90 7.04
C GLU A 13 -6.48 7.72 7.57
N MET A 14 -7.59 7.36 6.90
CA MET A 14 -8.41 6.22 7.32
C MET A 14 -7.65 4.89 7.25
N LYS A 15 -6.90 4.66 6.17
CA LYS A 15 -6.05 3.48 6.00
C LYS A 15 -5.01 3.40 7.10
N LYS A 16 -4.39 4.52 7.47
CA LYS A 16 -3.44 4.59 8.58
C LYS A 16 -4.11 4.16 9.89
N LEU A 17 -5.29 4.68 10.23
CA LEU A 17 -6.01 4.30 11.45
C LEU A 17 -6.32 2.80 11.52
N LEU A 18 -6.63 2.18 10.38
CA LEU A 18 -6.88 0.73 10.27
C LEU A 18 -5.58 -0.07 10.45
N LEU A 19 -4.49 0.34 9.81
CA LEU A 19 -3.21 -0.34 9.86
C LEU A 19 -2.49 -0.19 11.21
N THR A 20 -2.68 0.93 11.91
CA THR A 20 -2.14 1.14 13.27
C THR A 20 -2.98 0.44 14.35
N GLY A 21 -4.16 -0.08 14.00
CA GLY A 21 -5.09 -0.70 14.94
C GLY A 21 -5.82 0.29 15.84
N GLU A 22 -5.76 1.60 15.54
CA GLU A 22 -6.61 2.61 16.18
C GLU A 22 -8.09 2.39 15.87
N ILE A 23 -8.37 1.80 14.71
CA ILE A 23 -9.64 1.19 14.34
C ILE A 23 -9.36 -0.30 14.13
N LYS A 24 -10.07 -1.16 14.85
CA LYS A 24 -9.76 -2.59 14.92
C LYS A 24 -10.64 -3.42 13.98
N PRO A 25 -10.16 -4.58 13.51
CA PRO A 25 -11.00 -5.59 12.90
C PRO A 25 -12.25 -5.89 13.74
N GLY A 26 -13.41 -5.94 13.09
CA GLY A 26 -14.71 -6.14 13.74
C GLY A 26 -15.38 -4.87 14.27
N ASP A 27 -14.69 -3.72 14.32
CA ASP A 27 -15.31 -2.46 14.74
C ASP A 27 -16.42 -2.03 13.75
N PHE A 28 -17.47 -1.42 14.31
CA PHE A 28 -18.51 -0.74 13.55
C PHE A 28 -18.21 0.75 13.49
N LEU A 29 -18.19 1.30 12.28
CA LEU A 29 -17.98 2.72 12.02
C LEU A 29 -19.25 3.34 11.43
N SER A 30 -19.41 4.64 11.66
CA SER A 30 -20.40 5.45 10.94
C SER A 30 -19.70 6.52 10.12
N GLU A 31 -20.30 6.89 8.97
CA GLU A 31 -19.81 8.01 8.16
C GLU A 31 -19.73 9.30 9.00
N ARG A 32 -20.71 9.52 9.89
CA ARG A 32 -20.73 10.69 10.78
C ARG A 32 -19.50 10.76 11.69
N THR A 33 -19.18 9.65 12.36
CA THR A 33 -18.01 9.60 13.26
C THR A 33 -16.69 9.83 12.52
N LEU A 34 -16.61 9.45 11.24
CA LEU A 34 -15.41 9.65 10.42
C LEU A 34 -15.29 11.10 9.93
N VAL A 35 -16.41 11.72 9.55
CA VAL A 35 -16.50 13.16 9.23
C VAL A 35 -16.01 13.99 10.41
N ASP A 36 -16.50 13.69 11.62
CA ASP A 36 -16.13 14.43 12.83
C ASP A 36 -14.67 14.18 13.22
N ARG A 37 -14.18 12.93 13.14
CA ARG A 37 -12.81 12.56 13.54
C ARG A 37 -11.75 13.11 12.60
N LEU A 38 -12.02 13.20 11.30
CA LEU A 38 -11.05 13.63 10.30
C LEU A 38 -11.19 15.10 9.91
N ASP A 39 -12.21 15.80 10.43
CA ASP A 39 -12.54 17.19 10.09
C ASP A 39 -12.64 17.39 8.57
N MET A 40 -13.38 16.49 7.91
CA MET A 40 -13.57 16.49 6.46
C MET A 40 -15.05 16.33 6.11
N SER A 41 -15.47 16.93 4.99
CA SER A 41 -16.84 16.79 4.52
C SER A 41 -17.18 15.36 4.07
N ARG A 42 -18.47 15.07 3.91
CA ARG A 42 -18.95 13.72 3.54
C ARG A 42 -18.41 13.20 2.22
N THR A 43 -18.20 14.08 1.23
CA THR A 43 -17.76 13.68 -0.12
C THR A 43 -16.40 12.97 -0.14
N PRO A 44 -15.31 13.52 0.43
CA PRO A 44 -14.03 12.82 0.52
C PRO A 44 -14.09 11.59 1.42
N ILE A 45 -14.84 11.62 2.52
CA ILE A 45 -15.03 10.46 3.41
C ILE A 45 -15.69 9.30 2.65
N ARG A 46 -16.76 9.57 1.90
CA ARG A 46 -17.46 8.55 1.13
C ARG A 46 -16.59 7.97 0.01
N SER A 47 -15.86 8.82 -0.71
CA SER A 47 -14.88 8.33 -1.71
C SER A 47 -13.80 7.45 -1.09
N ALA A 48 -13.33 7.78 0.12
CA ALA A 48 -12.36 6.97 0.85
C ALA A 48 -12.96 5.62 1.30
N LEU A 49 -14.19 5.62 1.82
CA LEU A 49 -14.92 4.41 2.20
C LEU A 49 -15.11 3.46 1.01
N ASP A 50 -15.57 3.97 -0.13
CA ASP A 50 -15.77 3.16 -1.34
C ASP A 50 -14.45 2.50 -1.78
N ARG A 51 -13.33 3.23 -1.70
CA ARG A 51 -12.01 2.67 -2.01
C ARG A 51 -11.51 1.67 -0.97
N LEU A 52 -11.73 1.92 0.32
CA LEU A 52 -11.35 0.99 1.39
C LEU A 52 -12.15 -0.31 1.34
N GLU A 53 -13.39 -0.27 0.88
CA GLU A 53 -14.20 -1.46 0.62
C GLU A 53 -13.66 -2.26 -0.57
N LEU A 54 -13.28 -1.59 -1.67
CA LEU A 54 -12.62 -2.25 -2.81
C LEU A 54 -11.30 -2.90 -2.42
N ASP A 55 -10.50 -2.24 -1.59
CA ASP A 55 -9.26 -2.79 -1.05
C ASP A 55 -9.51 -3.91 -0.03
N GLY A 56 -10.75 -4.04 0.46
CA GLY A 56 -11.19 -5.07 1.40
C GLY A 56 -10.86 -4.81 2.86
N PHE A 57 -10.58 -3.55 3.24
CA PHE A 57 -10.38 -3.15 4.63
C PHE A 57 -11.70 -3.04 5.40
N ILE A 58 -12.79 -2.73 4.71
CA ILE A 58 -14.11 -2.58 5.31
C ILE A 58 -15.18 -3.25 4.43
N LYS A 59 -16.38 -3.39 4.96
CA LYS A 59 -17.59 -3.75 4.22
C LYS A 59 -18.71 -2.80 4.60
N GLN A 60 -19.39 -2.23 3.62
CA GLN A 60 -20.57 -1.40 3.84
C GLN A 60 -21.82 -2.28 3.89
N SER A 61 -22.62 -2.13 4.94
CA SER A 61 -23.87 -2.85 5.15
C SER A 61 -25.03 -1.87 5.38
N PRO A 62 -26.13 -1.95 4.61
CA PRO A 62 -27.29 -1.07 4.80
C PRO A 62 -27.89 -1.13 6.22
N GLN A 63 -27.71 -2.25 6.92
CA GLN A 63 -28.31 -2.48 8.25
C GLN A 63 -27.34 -2.23 9.41
N GLN A 64 -26.03 -2.35 9.19
CA GLN A 64 -25.02 -2.33 10.24
C GLN A 64 -24.01 -1.17 10.12
N GLY A 65 -24.12 -0.34 9.08
CA GLY A 65 -23.15 0.72 8.81
C GLY A 65 -21.90 0.15 8.15
N ILE A 66 -20.72 0.55 8.62
CA ILE A 66 -19.43 0.15 8.05
C ILE A 66 -18.76 -0.84 9.02
N VAL A 67 -18.36 -2.01 8.53
CA VAL A 67 -17.72 -3.05 9.34
C VAL A 67 -16.28 -3.23 8.91
N VAL A 68 -15.34 -3.11 9.85
CA VAL A 68 -13.91 -3.31 9.59
C VAL A 68 -13.61 -4.78 9.42
N GLN A 69 -12.96 -5.14 8.31
CA GLN A 69 -12.63 -6.51 7.98
C GLN A 69 -11.33 -6.94 8.67
N GLU A 70 -11.24 -8.22 9.01
CA GLU A 70 -10.00 -8.84 9.45
C GLU A 70 -9.09 -9.11 8.25
N LEU A 71 -7.81 -8.78 8.38
CA LEU A 71 -6.81 -9.11 7.37
C LEU A 71 -6.62 -10.63 7.36
N SER A 72 -7.22 -11.31 6.39
CA SER A 72 -7.08 -12.75 6.23
C SER A 72 -5.65 -13.13 5.87
N ILE A 73 -5.00 -13.94 6.71
CA ILE A 73 -3.69 -14.53 6.44
C ILE A 73 -3.71 -15.29 5.10
N ASN A 74 -4.82 -15.92 4.75
CA ASN A 74 -4.97 -16.62 3.47
C ASN A 74 -4.94 -15.63 2.30
N LYS A 75 -5.59 -14.48 2.41
CA LYS A 75 -5.54 -13.43 1.39
C LYS A 75 -4.14 -12.83 1.25
N ALA A 76 -3.43 -12.66 2.37
CA ALA A 76 -2.02 -12.27 2.33
C ALA A 76 -1.18 -13.32 1.59
N ALA A 77 -1.36 -14.61 1.90
CA ALA A 77 -0.67 -15.70 1.23
C ALA A 77 -0.95 -15.73 -0.29
N GLU A 78 -2.20 -15.55 -0.71
CA GLU A 78 -2.57 -15.45 -2.14
C GLU A 78 -1.85 -14.30 -2.85
N ILE A 79 -1.78 -13.12 -2.20
CA ILE A 79 -1.03 -11.97 -2.72
C ILE A 79 0.47 -12.30 -2.82
N TYR A 80 1.04 -12.98 -1.83
CA TYR A 80 2.44 -13.42 -1.87
C TYR A 80 2.70 -14.39 -3.02
N GLU A 81 1.81 -15.34 -3.29
CA GLU A 81 1.96 -16.26 -4.42
C GLU A 81 1.91 -15.53 -5.77
N LEU A 82 0.98 -14.57 -5.93
CA LEU A 82 0.93 -13.72 -7.11
C LEU A 82 2.22 -12.91 -7.29
N ARG A 83 2.71 -12.30 -6.21
CA ARG A 83 3.97 -11.55 -6.22
C ARG A 83 5.14 -12.44 -6.60
N LYS A 84 5.29 -13.64 -6.01
CA LYS A 84 6.35 -14.59 -6.37
C LYS A 84 6.35 -14.91 -7.86
N ALA A 85 5.18 -15.20 -8.43
CA ALA A 85 5.06 -15.50 -9.85
C ALA A 85 5.53 -14.33 -10.73
N LEU A 86 5.07 -13.11 -10.41
CA LEU A 86 5.42 -11.90 -11.15
C LEU A 86 6.90 -11.52 -10.98
N GLU A 87 7.38 -11.46 -9.74
CA GLU A 87 8.73 -11.01 -9.41
C GLU A 87 9.79 -12.01 -9.92
N SER A 88 9.53 -13.31 -9.85
CA SER A 88 10.45 -14.31 -10.43
C SER A 88 10.60 -14.14 -11.94
N PHE A 89 9.49 -13.88 -12.65
CA PHE A 89 9.51 -13.57 -14.07
C PHE A 89 10.31 -12.29 -14.36
N VAL A 90 10.08 -11.23 -13.57
CA VAL A 90 10.78 -9.95 -13.70
C VAL A 90 12.28 -10.12 -13.49
N VAL A 91 12.69 -10.81 -12.43
CA VAL A 91 14.11 -11.03 -12.12
C VAL A 91 14.78 -11.85 -13.22
N ASN A 92 14.14 -12.91 -13.72
CA ASN A 92 14.66 -13.68 -14.84
C ASN A 92 14.81 -12.83 -16.12
N LYS A 93 13.87 -11.94 -16.38
CA LYS A 93 13.97 -11.01 -17.50
C LYS A 93 15.12 -10.03 -17.31
N LEU A 94 15.21 -9.40 -16.14
CA LEU A 94 16.28 -8.45 -15.79
C LEU A 94 17.67 -9.07 -15.87
N SER A 95 17.84 -10.35 -15.49
CA SER A 95 19.12 -11.04 -15.60
C SER A 95 19.61 -11.22 -17.04
N ASN A 96 18.69 -11.15 -18.01
CA ASN A 96 19.00 -11.24 -19.44
C ASN A 96 19.07 -9.85 -20.12
N MET A 97 18.98 -8.76 -19.35
CA MET A 97 19.03 -7.39 -19.86
C MET A 97 20.24 -6.66 -19.28
N GLU A 98 20.84 -5.76 -20.06
CA GLU A 98 21.80 -4.81 -19.52
C GLU A 98 21.06 -3.63 -18.88
N LEU A 99 21.02 -3.60 -17.55
CA LEU A 99 20.60 -2.41 -16.82
C LEU A 99 21.55 -1.24 -17.13
N THR A 100 21.01 -0.02 -17.17
CA THR A 100 21.84 1.18 -17.29
C THR A 100 22.61 1.42 -15.99
N LYS A 101 23.69 2.22 -16.04
CA LYS A 101 24.42 2.65 -14.83
C LYS A 101 23.49 3.35 -13.82
N GLN A 102 22.55 4.16 -14.32
CA GLN A 102 21.58 4.85 -13.48
C GLN A 102 20.62 3.88 -12.78
N GLN A 103 20.08 2.89 -13.49
CA GLN A 103 19.19 1.88 -12.89
C GLN A 103 19.90 1.06 -11.81
N ARG A 104 21.15 0.66 -12.06
CA ARG A 104 21.97 -0.04 -11.06
C ARG A 104 22.19 0.81 -9.82
N SER A 105 22.59 2.07 -9.99
CA SER A 105 22.81 3.00 -8.89
C SER A 105 21.56 3.20 -8.02
N ILE A 106 20.37 3.26 -8.64
CA ILE A 106 19.09 3.40 -7.91
C ILE A 106 18.83 2.17 -7.03
N ILE A 107 19.04 0.97 -7.57
CA ILE A 107 18.87 -0.28 -6.81
C ILE A 107 19.88 -0.37 -5.66
N GLU A 108 21.15 -0.07 -5.93
CA GLU A 108 22.22 -0.11 -4.93
C GLU A 108 21.97 0.87 -3.78
N GLU A 109 21.54 2.10 -4.10
CA GLU A 109 21.17 3.10 -3.09
C GLU A 109 20.01 2.60 -2.21
N ASN A 110 18.96 2.05 -2.82
CA ASN A 110 17.84 1.49 -2.07
C ASN A 110 18.29 0.36 -1.12
N LEU A 111 19.07 -0.60 -1.61
CA LEU A 111 19.58 -1.71 -0.80
C LEU A 111 20.48 -1.21 0.35
N SER A 112 21.25 -0.15 0.13
CA SER A 112 22.06 0.48 1.18
C SER A 112 21.20 1.08 2.30
N LEU A 113 20.08 1.71 1.93
CA LEU A 113 19.11 2.25 2.88
C LEU A 113 18.39 1.15 3.64
N GLN A 114 17.96 0.07 2.97
CA GLN A 114 17.36 -1.09 3.64
C GLN A 114 18.30 -1.66 4.69
N LYS A 115 19.58 -1.88 4.33
CA LYS A 115 20.58 -2.38 5.27
C LYS A 115 20.73 -1.48 6.49
N ARG A 116 20.79 -0.16 6.27
CA ARG A 116 20.86 0.83 7.35
C ARG A 116 19.64 0.75 8.28
N TYR A 117 18.43 0.66 7.74
CA TYR A 117 17.21 0.59 8.56
C TYR A 117 17.09 -0.72 9.33
N VAL A 118 17.64 -1.83 8.81
CA VAL A 118 17.78 -3.08 9.59
C VAL A 118 18.72 -2.87 10.77
N GLU A 119 19.88 -2.23 10.57
CA GLU A 119 20.85 -1.94 11.65
C GLU A 119 20.27 -0.98 12.71
N GLU A 120 19.45 -0.02 12.29
CA GLU A 120 18.76 0.94 13.17
C GLU A 120 17.49 0.35 13.83
N ASN A 121 17.08 -0.88 13.49
CA ASN A 121 15.80 -1.50 13.87
C ASN A 121 14.56 -0.67 13.47
N ASP A 122 14.66 0.14 12.41
CA ASP A 122 13.55 0.92 11.87
C ASP A 122 12.75 0.08 10.86
N ILE A 123 11.91 -0.82 11.40
CA ILE A 123 11.06 -1.72 10.61
C ILE A 123 10.13 -0.96 9.65
N PRO A 124 9.47 0.16 10.04
CA PRO A 124 8.66 0.94 9.12
C PRO A 124 9.44 1.46 7.90
N GLN A 125 10.63 2.05 8.09
CA GLN A 125 11.42 2.55 6.97
C GLN A 125 11.99 1.42 6.11
N PHE A 126 12.42 0.32 6.72
CA PHE A 126 12.80 -0.89 5.98
C PHE A 126 11.67 -1.37 5.07
N THR A 127 10.44 -1.48 5.61
CA THR A 127 9.27 -1.96 4.87
C THR A 127 8.94 -1.05 3.68
N LEU A 128 9.08 0.28 3.85
CA LEU A 128 8.89 1.23 2.76
C LEU A 128 9.94 1.05 1.66
N LYS A 129 11.21 0.86 2.03
CA LYS A 129 12.31 0.69 1.06
C LYS A 129 12.29 -0.66 0.37
N ASP A 130 11.89 -1.72 1.06
CA ASP A 130 11.65 -3.04 0.50
C ASP A 130 10.55 -2.98 -0.59
N ALA A 131 9.40 -2.38 -0.28
CA ALA A 131 8.33 -2.20 -1.26
C ALA A 131 8.79 -1.36 -2.49
N GLU A 132 9.60 -0.33 -2.27
CA GLU A 132 10.19 0.48 -3.34
C GLU A 132 11.15 -0.35 -4.21
N PHE A 133 11.98 -1.21 -3.62
CA PHE A 133 12.89 -2.10 -4.36
C PHE A 133 12.12 -3.05 -5.27
N HIS A 134 11.10 -3.73 -4.76
CA HIS A 134 10.25 -4.61 -5.58
C HIS A 134 9.58 -3.83 -6.73
N HIS A 135 9.12 -2.61 -6.47
CA HIS A 135 8.54 -1.75 -7.51
C HIS A 135 9.58 -1.31 -8.57
N GLN A 136 10.81 -1.00 -8.18
CA GLN A 136 11.91 -0.68 -9.08
C GLN A 136 12.23 -1.86 -10.02
N LEU A 137 12.30 -3.09 -9.48
CA LEU A 137 12.50 -4.29 -10.30
C LEU A 137 11.40 -4.43 -11.36
N ILE A 138 10.13 -4.32 -10.97
CA ILE A 138 9.00 -4.42 -11.90
C ILE A 138 9.08 -3.33 -12.96
N THR A 139 9.32 -2.08 -12.56
CA THR A 139 9.42 -0.92 -13.47
C THR A 139 10.54 -1.08 -14.49
N PHE A 140 11.71 -1.54 -14.06
CA PHE A 140 12.84 -1.76 -14.97
C PHE A 140 12.64 -2.98 -15.86
N GLY A 141 11.95 -4.01 -15.38
CA GLY A 141 11.59 -5.20 -16.17
C GLY A 141 10.45 -4.95 -17.19
N PHE A 142 9.58 -3.97 -16.94
CA PHE A 142 8.43 -3.64 -17.76
C PHE A 142 8.35 -2.14 -18.06
N PHE A 143 8.99 -1.73 -19.16
CA PHE A 143 9.14 -0.33 -19.58
C PHE A 143 7.83 0.48 -19.74
N LYS A 144 6.62 -0.13 -19.74
CA LYS A 144 5.34 0.55 -20.10
C LYS A 144 4.02 0.02 -19.49
N LEU A 145 3.99 -0.98 -18.61
CA LEU A 145 2.70 -1.60 -18.18
C LEU A 145 2.12 -1.09 -16.86
N PHE A 146 2.88 -0.38 -16.03
CA PHE A 146 2.46 -0.07 -14.64
C PHE A 146 2.60 1.42 -14.25
N THR A 147 2.73 2.33 -15.23
CA THR A 147 2.87 3.79 -14.99
C THR A 147 1.60 4.59 -15.26
N THR A 148 0.41 4.03 -15.00
CA THR A 148 -0.87 4.77 -15.04
C THR A 148 -1.54 4.75 -13.68
#